data_AF-A0A2W6CC79-F1
#
_entry.id   AF-A0A2W6CC79-F1
#
_cell.length_a   1.000
_cell.length_b   1.000
_cell.length_c   1.000
_cell.angle_alpha   90.00
_cell.angle_beta   90.00
_cell.angle_gamma   90.00
#
_symmetry.space_group_name_H-M   'P 1'
#
loop_
_entity.id
_entity.type
_entity.pdbx_description
1 polymer ?
#
loop_
_entity_poly.entity_id
_entity_poly.type
_entity_poly.pdbx_seq_one_letter_code
_entity_poly.pdbx_strand_id
1 'polypeptide(L)'
;MFNIGPMELIVLAVVGLIVLGPDRLPGLAKDAARMIRTLRDLATGARTQLRDELGPEFADVDLRNLNPRTAISRALLGDDADKLRNFNPRTAIQRGIFGDEDEPPSAGEEAEPTPVSVQKPVVKPLGRSEQAPYDADAT
;
A
#
# COMPACT_ATOMS: atom_id res chain seq x y z
N MET A 1 -1.76 -5.47 -24.06
CA MET A 1 -1.23 -5.26 -25.43
C MET A 1 -1.83 -3.95 -25.92
N PHE A 2 -1.04 -2.88 -25.99
CA PHE A 2 -1.49 -1.59 -26.53
C PHE A 2 -0.94 -1.47 -27.95
N ASN A 3 -1.79 -1.75 -28.94
CA ASN A 3 -1.48 -1.47 -30.34
C ASN A 3 -1.81 0.01 -30.61
N ILE A 4 -1.01 0.91 -30.06
CA ILE A 4 -1.13 2.36 -30.32
C ILE A 4 -0.21 2.71 -31.48
N GLY A 5 -0.83 3.01 -32.62
CA GLY A 5 -0.15 3.57 -33.77
C GLY A 5 -0.05 5.10 -33.70
N PRO A 6 0.73 5.72 -34.61
CA PRO A 6 0.77 7.17 -34.73
C PRO A 6 -0.60 7.78 -35.04
N MET A 7 -1.49 7.08 -35.76
CA MET A 7 -2.86 7.54 -36.03
C MET A 7 -3.73 7.53 -34.76
N GLU A 8 -3.72 6.44 -33.99
CA GLU A 8 -4.41 6.38 -32.70
C GLU A 8 -3.94 7.47 -31.73
N LEU A 9 -2.64 7.81 -31.74
CA LEU A 9 -2.10 8.88 -30.89
C LEU A 9 -2.68 10.25 -31.26
N ILE A 10 -2.87 10.53 -32.56
CA ILE A 10 -3.55 11.75 -33.02
C ILE A 10 -5.01 11.76 -32.57
N VAL A 11 -5.72 10.64 -32.69
CA VAL A 11 -7.11 10.53 -32.24
C VAL A 11 -7.21 10.80 -30.74
N LEU A 12 -6.32 10.21 -29.93
CA LEU A 12 -6.27 10.45 -28.49
C LEU A 12 -5.93 11.92 -28.16
N ALA A 13 -5.03 12.54 -28.93
CA ALA A 13 -4.72 13.95 -28.76
C ALA A 13 -5.96 14.83 -29.02
N VAL A 14 -6.69 14.58 -30.11
CA VAL A 14 -7.93 15.31 -30.43
C VAL A 14 -8.99 15.11 -29.33
N VAL A 15 -9.20 13.87 -28.89
CA VAL A 15 -10.12 13.58 -27.77
C VAL A 15 -9.69 14.30 -26.50
N GLY A 16 -8.40 14.28 -26.16
CA GLY A 16 -7.86 15.00 -25.02
C GLY A 16 -8.06 16.50 -25.11
N LEU A 17 -7.84 17.09 -26.30
CA LEU A 17 -8.05 18.51 -26.56
C LEU A 17 -9.53 18.91 -26.41
N ILE A 18 -10.48 18.05 -26.82
CA ILE A 18 -11.91 18.32 -26.67
C ILE A 18 -12.36 18.19 -25.21
N VAL A 19 -11.92 17.14 -24.52
CA VAL A 19 -12.38 16.85 -23.14
C VAL A 19 -11.79 17.83 -22.13
N LEU A 20 -10.49 18.13 -22.25
CA LEU A 20 -9.76 18.95 -21.30
C LEU A 20 -9.68 20.42 -21.75
N GLY A 21 -9.71 20.67 -23.06
CA GLY A 21 -9.48 21.97 -23.67
C GLY A 21 -8.01 22.15 -24.12
N PRO A 22 -7.76 22.78 -25.28
CA PRO A 22 -6.41 23.01 -25.81
C PRO A 22 -5.54 23.88 -24.92
N ASP A 23 -6.14 24.79 -24.15
CA ASP A 23 -5.41 25.69 -23.26
C ASP A 23 -5.00 25.04 -21.94
N ARG A 24 -5.74 24.01 -21.48
CA ARG A 24 -5.52 23.36 -20.17
C ARG A 24 -4.50 22.23 -20.25
N LEU A 25 -4.51 21.46 -21.34
CA LEU A 25 -3.59 20.34 -21.56
C LEU A 25 -2.10 20.68 -21.38
N PRO A 26 -1.56 21.73 -22.02
CA PRO A 26 -0.15 22.08 -21.87
C PRO A 26 0.20 22.56 -20.46
N GLY A 27 -0.76 23.15 -19.74
CA GLY A 27 -0.61 23.48 -18.32
C GLY A 27 -0.46 22.24 -17.46
N LEU A 28 -1.43 21.32 -17.54
CA LEU A 28 -1.43 20.07 -16.78
C LEU A 28 -0.21 19.19 -17.07
N ALA A 29 0.24 19.13 -18.33
CA ALA A 29 1.44 18.40 -18.70
C ALA A 29 2.70 19.01 -18.03
N LYS A 30 2.81 20.34 -17.96
CA LYS A 30 3.90 21.02 -17.27
C LYS A 30 3.88 20.76 -15.76
N ASP A 31 2.68 20.78 -15.16
CA ASP A 31 2.52 20.53 -13.72
C ASP A 31 2.88 19.09 -13.38
N ALA A 32 2.41 18.12 -14.17
CA ALA A 32 2.77 16.72 -14.02
C ALA A 32 4.29 16.50 -14.22
N ALA A 33 4.89 17.13 -15.24
CA ALA A 33 6.33 17.02 -15.46
C ALA A 33 7.14 17.61 -14.30
N ARG A 34 6.69 18.73 -13.74
CA ARG A 34 7.30 19.34 -12.55
C ARG A 34 7.17 18.42 -11.34
N MET A 35 5.99 17.84 -11.11
CA MET A 35 5.76 16.89 -10.02
C MET A 35 6.67 15.65 -10.15
N ILE A 36 6.76 15.08 -11.35
CA ILE A 36 7.63 13.91 -11.61
C ILE A 36 9.10 14.28 -11.36
N ARG A 37 9.52 15.48 -11.78
CA ARG A 37 10.89 15.95 -11.54
C ARG A 37 11.18 16.12 -10.06
N THR A 38 10.29 16.80 -9.33
CA THR A 38 10.41 16.96 -7.88
C THR A 38 10.43 15.62 -7.17
N LEU A 39 9.55 14.68 -7.54
CA LEU A 39 9.54 13.34 -6.96
C LEU A 39 10.85 12.59 -7.24
N ARG A 40 11.40 12.71 -8.44
CA ARG A 40 12.70 12.12 -8.80
C ARG A 40 13.84 12.73 -7.99
N ASP A 41 13.85 14.04 -7.80
CA ASP A 41 14.89 14.75 -7.06
C ASP A 41 14.81 14.37 -5.56
N LEU A 42 13.60 14.31 -4.99
CA LEU A 42 13.35 13.84 -3.62
C LEU A 42 13.79 12.38 -3.43
N ALA A 43 13.40 11.48 -4.35
CA ALA A 43 13.76 10.06 -4.29
C ALA A 43 15.29 9.86 -4.40
N THR A 44 15.96 10.67 -5.24
CA THR A 44 17.42 10.62 -5.39
C THR A 44 18.12 11.14 -4.14
N GLY A 45 17.67 12.28 -3.59
CA GLY A 45 18.24 12.88 -2.38
C GLY A 45 18.07 11.99 -1.14
N ALA A 46 16.87 11.42 -0.95
CA ALA A 46 16.63 10.47 0.13
C ALA A 46 17.53 9.22 -0.04
N ARG A 47 17.63 8.66 -1.25
CA ARG A 47 18.53 7.51 -1.49
C ARG A 47 19.99 7.82 -1.16
N THR A 48 20.45 9.05 -1.43
CA THR A 48 21.80 9.50 -1.05
C THR A 48 21.95 9.61 0.47
N GLN A 49 20.99 10.22 1.17
CA GLN A 49 21.04 10.30 2.64
C GLN A 49 21.00 8.92 3.33
N LEU A 50 20.12 8.02 2.88
CA LEU A 50 20.10 6.66 3.41
C LEU A 50 21.40 5.90 3.12
N ARG A 51 22.05 6.14 1.97
CA ARG A 51 23.35 5.55 1.65
C ARG A 51 24.44 6.03 2.60
N ASP A 52 24.44 7.33 2.89
CA ASP A 52 25.50 7.98 3.67
C ASP A 52 25.37 7.65 5.17
N GLU A 53 24.15 7.49 5.68
CA GLU A 53 23.90 7.25 7.12
C GLU A 53 23.81 5.75 7.49
N LEU A 54 23.32 4.88 6.60
CA LEU A 54 23.04 3.49 6.91
C LEU A 54 23.96 2.50 6.18
N GLY A 55 24.95 3.02 5.43
CA GLY A 55 25.94 2.21 4.72
C GLY A 55 25.43 1.61 3.40
N PRO A 56 26.32 0.96 2.63
CA PRO A 56 26.01 0.37 1.34
C PRO A 56 25.07 -0.85 1.42
N GLU A 57 24.52 -1.19 2.59
CA GLU A 57 23.56 -2.29 2.77
C GLU A 57 22.16 -1.97 2.17
N PHE A 58 21.72 -0.70 2.21
CA PHE A 58 20.39 -0.26 1.70
C PHE A 58 20.43 0.30 0.28
N ALA A 59 21.65 0.39 -0.24
CA ALA A 59 22.06 0.74 -1.57
C ALA A 59 21.38 0.02 -2.72
N ASP A 60 21.31 -1.30 -2.55
CA ASP A 60 21.19 -2.29 -3.62
C ASP A 60 19.76 -2.77 -3.77
N VAL A 61 18.83 -2.07 -3.11
CA VAL A 61 17.44 -2.04 -3.52
C VAL A 61 17.41 -1.34 -4.89
N ASP A 62 17.64 -2.13 -5.93
CA ASP A 62 17.72 -1.69 -7.30
C ASP A 62 16.28 -1.50 -7.83
N LEU A 63 15.61 -0.43 -7.36
CA LEU A 63 14.24 -0.06 -7.75
C LEU A 63 14.07 0.10 -9.28
N ARG A 64 15.18 0.22 -9.99
CA ARG A 64 15.25 0.41 -11.44
C ARG A 64 15.18 -0.90 -12.21
N ASN A 65 15.51 -2.02 -11.55
CA ASN A 65 15.62 -3.34 -12.16
C ASN A 65 14.73 -4.40 -11.48
N LEU A 66 14.21 -4.13 -10.28
CA LEU A 66 13.21 -4.96 -9.63
C LEU A 66 11.86 -4.25 -9.60
N ASN A 67 10.84 -4.97 -10.06
CA ASN A 67 9.43 -4.57 -10.01
C ASN A 67 9.14 -3.73 -8.74
N PRO A 68 8.50 -2.56 -8.85
CA PRO A 68 8.25 -1.69 -7.70
C PRO A 68 7.47 -2.42 -6.60
N ARG A 69 6.60 -3.36 -6.98
CA ARG A 69 5.92 -4.28 -6.05
C ARG A 69 6.88 -5.16 -5.26
N THR A 70 7.93 -5.69 -5.89
CA THR A 70 8.94 -6.53 -5.22
C THR A 70 9.94 -5.73 -4.39
N ALA A 71 10.23 -4.48 -4.80
CA ALA A 71 11.06 -3.58 -4.02
C ALA A 71 10.33 -3.13 -2.73
N ILE A 72 9.04 -2.78 -2.84
CA ILE A 72 8.20 -2.45 -1.69
C ILE A 72 7.94 -3.69 -0.83
N SER A 73 7.68 -4.86 -1.43
CA SER A 73 7.51 -6.08 -0.64
C SER A 73 8.79 -6.49 0.08
N ARG A 74 9.98 -6.34 -0.50
CA ARG A 74 11.24 -6.59 0.22
C ARG A 74 11.52 -5.55 1.30
N ALA A 75 11.23 -4.27 1.02
CA ALA A 75 11.39 -3.20 2.01
C ALA A 75 10.43 -3.34 3.21
N LEU A 76 9.22 -3.90 3.00
CA LEU A 76 8.22 -4.09 4.05
C LEU A 76 8.22 -5.49 4.69
N LEU A 77 8.58 -6.54 3.94
CA LEU A 77 8.50 -7.95 4.39
C LEU A 77 9.87 -8.61 4.60
N GLY A 78 10.99 -8.01 4.19
CA GLY A 78 12.34 -8.50 4.48
C GLY A 78 12.53 -10.03 4.29
N ASP A 79 13.35 -10.63 5.16
CA ASP A 79 13.65 -12.07 5.22
C ASP A 79 12.42 -12.98 5.42
N ASP A 80 11.27 -12.42 5.81
CA ASP A 80 10.03 -13.18 5.98
C ASP A 80 9.28 -13.38 4.66
N ALA A 81 9.63 -12.65 3.58
CA ALA A 81 9.07 -12.88 2.25
C ALA A 81 9.39 -14.28 1.71
N ASP A 82 10.59 -14.80 1.98
CA ASP A 82 10.98 -16.17 1.59
C ASP A 82 10.25 -17.22 2.44
N LYS A 83 9.98 -16.94 3.72
CA LYS A 83 9.13 -17.80 4.56
C LYS A 83 7.69 -17.82 4.07
N LEU A 84 7.11 -16.65 3.76
CA LEU A 84 5.74 -16.51 3.28
C LEU A 84 5.52 -17.09 1.89
N ARG A 85 6.54 -17.11 1.03
CA ARG A 85 6.47 -17.75 -0.30
C ARG A 85 6.41 -19.28 -0.20
N ASN A 86 6.99 -19.85 0.84
CA ASN A 86 6.91 -21.27 1.17
C ASN A 86 5.65 -21.63 1.98
N PHE A 87 5.01 -20.66 2.65
CA PHE A 87 3.64 -20.80 3.14
C PHE A 87 2.69 -20.79 1.95
N ASN A 88 2.20 -21.95 1.52
CA ASN A 88 1.17 -22.02 0.48
C ASN A 88 -0.15 -21.43 1.04
N PRO A 89 -0.53 -20.20 0.68
CA PRO A 89 -1.73 -19.57 1.26
C PRO A 89 -2.99 -20.32 0.83
N ARG A 90 -2.95 -20.96 -0.35
CA ARG A 90 -4.03 -21.81 -0.85
C ARG A 90 -4.30 -23.00 0.05
N THR A 91 -3.28 -23.66 0.61
CA THR A 91 -3.50 -24.81 1.51
C THR A 91 -3.89 -24.38 2.90
N ALA A 92 -3.43 -23.21 3.38
CA ALA A 92 -3.87 -22.65 4.65
C ALA A 92 -5.35 -22.23 4.62
N ILE A 93 -5.78 -21.55 3.54
CA ILE A 93 -7.18 -21.17 3.35
C ILE A 93 -8.03 -22.42 3.08
N GLN A 94 -7.55 -23.37 2.29
CA GLN A 94 -8.28 -24.62 2.05
C GLN A 94 -8.43 -25.44 3.35
N ARG A 95 -7.44 -25.46 4.24
CA ARG A 95 -7.55 -26.13 5.54
C ARG A 95 -8.49 -25.39 6.50
N GLY A 96 -8.50 -24.06 6.48
CA GLY A 96 -9.42 -23.24 7.28
C GLY A 96 -10.86 -23.15 6.75
N ILE A 97 -11.11 -23.55 5.49
CA ILE A 97 -12.44 -23.51 4.85
C ILE A 97 -13.01 -24.92 4.64
N PHE A 98 -12.16 -25.94 4.42
CA PHE A 98 -12.56 -27.31 4.07
C PHE A 98 -12.02 -28.39 5.02
N GLY A 99 -11.37 -28.03 6.13
CA GLY A 99 -10.72 -28.97 7.05
C GLY A 99 -11.33 -28.97 8.45
N ASP A 100 -12.60 -29.35 8.55
CA ASP A 100 -13.25 -29.71 9.81
C ASP A 100 -14.11 -30.97 9.58
N GLU A 101 -13.47 -32.11 9.38
CA GLU A 101 -14.07 -33.43 9.62
C GLU A 101 -13.01 -34.28 10.36
N ASP A 102 -13.43 -34.82 11.51
CA ASP A 102 -12.73 -35.78 12.38
C ASP A 102 -11.72 -35.24 13.42
N GLU A 103 -12.24 -34.77 14.57
CA GLU A 103 -12.20 -35.48 15.88
C GLU A 103 -12.22 -34.49 17.09
N PRO A 104 -13.07 -34.69 18.11
CA PRO A 104 -13.33 -33.69 19.14
C PRO A 104 -12.26 -33.66 20.25
N PRO A 105 -11.94 -32.49 20.84
CA PRO A 105 -11.24 -32.46 22.12
C PRO A 105 -12.18 -32.98 23.22
N SER A 106 -11.88 -34.19 23.71
CA SER A 106 -12.48 -34.74 24.93
C SER A 106 -12.18 -33.84 26.12
N ALA A 107 -13.22 -33.66 26.93
CA ALA A 107 -13.38 -32.70 28.01
C ALA A 107 -12.28 -32.70 29.08
N GLY A 108 -11.92 -31.49 29.51
CA GLY A 108 -11.22 -31.19 30.75
C GLY A 108 -11.45 -29.72 31.10
N GLU A 109 -12.29 -29.52 32.12
CA GLU A 109 -12.65 -28.30 32.84
C GLU A 109 -13.32 -27.12 32.14
N GLU A 110 -14.57 -26.91 32.58
CA GLU A 110 -15.38 -25.70 32.48
C GLU A 110 -14.64 -24.44 32.95
N ALA A 111 -14.65 -23.42 32.09
CA ALA A 111 -14.90 -22.05 32.50
C ALA A 111 -15.51 -21.31 31.31
N GLU A 112 -16.83 -21.15 31.31
CA GLU A 112 -17.45 -20.05 30.58
C GLU A 112 -16.75 -18.75 31.00
N PRO A 113 -16.34 -17.94 30.03
CA PRO A 113 -17.04 -16.67 29.92
C PRO A 113 -17.47 -16.45 28.48
N THR A 114 -18.78 -16.27 28.34
CA THR A 114 -19.47 -15.30 27.47
C THR A 114 -18.76 -14.89 26.18
N PRO A 115 -19.43 -14.95 25.01
CA PRO A 115 -18.84 -14.46 23.77
C PRO A 115 -18.38 -13.02 24.00
N VAL A 116 -17.08 -12.77 23.85
CA VAL A 116 -16.57 -11.40 23.78
C VAL A 116 -17.11 -10.85 22.47
N SER A 117 -18.33 -10.34 22.55
CA SER A 117 -18.92 -9.46 21.56
C SER A 117 -17.94 -8.31 21.47
N VAL A 118 -17.16 -8.30 20.39
CA VAL A 118 -16.35 -7.14 20.00
C VAL A 118 -17.37 -6.05 19.69
N GLN A 119 -17.84 -5.37 20.73
CA GLN A 119 -18.49 -4.09 20.62
C GLN A 119 -17.44 -3.17 20.02
N LYS A 120 -17.53 -2.99 18.70
CA LYS A 120 -16.94 -1.88 17.98
C LYS A 120 -17.22 -0.64 18.85
N PRO A 121 -16.20 0.09 19.34
CA PRO A 121 -16.45 1.25 20.16
C PRO A 121 -17.34 2.17 19.35
N VAL A 122 -18.57 2.37 19.81
CA VAL A 122 -19.48 3.35 19.25
C VAL A 122 -18.87 4.68 19.63
N VAL A 123 -18.05 5.22 18.74
CA VAL A 123 -17.55 6.59 18.84
C VAL A 123 -18.79 7.47 18.70
N LYS A 124 -19.34 7.90 19.83
CA LYS A 124 -20.46 8.84 19.86
C LYS A 124 -19.98 10.10 19.15
N PRO A 125 -20.65 10.56 18.08
CA PRO A 125 -20.25 11.81 17.43
C PRO A 125 -20.36 12.92 18.48
N LEU A 126 -19.29 13.72 18.59
CA LEU A 126 -19.25 14.87 19.50
C LEU A 126 -20.45 15.76 19.22
N GLY A 127 -21.14 16.21 20.28
CA GLY A 127 -22.19 17.21 20.14
C GLY A 127 -21.63 18.49 19.52
N ARG A 128 -22.48 19.27 18.84
CA ARG A 128 -22.08 20.54 18.19
C ARG A 128 -21.40 21.54 19.15
N SER A 129 -21.54 21.33 20.45
CA SER A 129 -20.98 22.14 21.55
C SER A 129 -20.01 21.36 22.45
N GLU A 130 -19.52 20.20 22.03
CA GLU A 130 -18.62 19.35 22.84
C GLU A 130 -17.19 19.44 22.29
N GLN A 131 -16.26 19.88 23.14
CA GLN A 131 -14.86 20.07 22.77
C GLN A 131 -14.11 18.74 22.83
N ALA A 132 -13.26 18.47 21.84
CA ALA A 132 -12.49 17.24 21.81
C ALA A 132 -11.52 17.16 23.00
N PRO A 133 -11.26 15.95 23.55
CA PRO A 133 -10.29 15.78 24.62
C PRO A 133 -8.92 16.29 24.17
N TYR A 134 -8.29 17.14 24.98
CA TYR A 134 -6.95 17.66 24.69
C TYR A 134 -5.89 16.72 25.27
N ASP A 135 -4.97 16.27 24.42
CA ASP A 135 -3.83 15.44 24.82
C ASP A 135 -2.66 16.37 25.19
N ALA A 136 -2.39 16.48 26.49
CA ALA A 136 -1.37 17.36 27.04
C ALA A 136 0.05 16.79 26.94
N ASP A 137 0.21 15.53 26.55
CA ASP A 137 1.51 14.86 26.47
C ASP A 137 2.19 15.00 25.10
N ALA A 138 1.58 15.72 24.15
CA ALA A 138 2.08 15.89 22.79
C ALA A 138 3.03 17.10 22.58
N THR A 139 3.87 17.46 23.58
CA THR A 139 4.87 18.56 23.47
C THR A 139 6.26 18.06 23.13
#